data_AF-A0A3B9YL46-F1
#
_entry.id   AF-A0A3B9YL46-F1
#
_cell.length_a   1.000
_cell.length_b   1.000
_cell.length_c   1.000
_cell.angle_alpha   90.00
_cell.angle_beta   90.00
_cell.angle_gamma   90.00
#
_symmetry.space_group_name_H-M   'P 1'
#
loop_
_entity.id
_entity.type
_entity.pdbx_description
1 polymer ?
#
loop_
_entity_poly.entity_id
_entity_poly.type
_entity_poly.pdbx_seq_one_letter_code
_entity_poly.pdbx_strand_id
1 'polypeptide(L)' 'VVKVAKPKQDFRFDLPVLGLDTLPVLERAGACVLALEAGKTLIFDREEFLRRADAQNLSVVAVAEESVVKGHRP' A
#
# COMPACT_ATOMS: atom_id res chain seq x y z
N VAL A 1 7.56 -6.40 -0.90
CA VAL A 1 7.63 -5.33 0.13
C VAL A 1 6.23 -5.09 0.68
N VAL A 2 6.11 -4.84 1.99
CA VAL A 2 4.84 -4.57 2.67
C VAL A 2 4.92 -3.21 3.36
N LYS A 3 3.96 -2.31 3.10
CA LYS A 3 3.79 -1.03 3.82
C LYS A 3 2.51 -1.11 4.66
N VAL A 4 2.70 -1.17 5.98
CA VAL A 4 1.64 -1.14 6.98
C VAL A 4 1.87 0.04 7.92
N ALA A 5 0.79 0.64 8.40
CA ALA A 5 0.86 1.65 9.45
C ALA A 5 1.29 0.98 10.77
N LYS A 6 2.11 1.68 11.56
CA LYS A 6 2.50 1.20 12.89
C LYS A 6 1.28 1.17 13.82
N PRO A 7 1.26 0.29 14.85
CA PRO A 7 0.25 0.36 15.91
C PRO A 7 0.26 1.76 16.52
N LYS A 8 -0.91 2.44 16.53
CA LYS A 8 -1.10 3.83 16.99
C LYS A 8 -0.44 4.90 16.11
N GLN A 9 -0.19 4.62 14.83
CA GLN A 9 0.28 5.65 13.90
C GLN A 9 -0.75 6.79 13.81
N ASP A 10 -0.32 8.00 14.14
CA ASP A 10 -1.16 9.19 13.99
C ASP A 10 -1.07 9.66 12.55
N PHE A 11 -2.11 9.36 11.77
CA PHE A 11 -2.21 9.72 10.36
C PHE A 11 -2.18 11.23 10.10
N ARG A 12 -2.41 12.07 11.10
CA ARG A 12 -2.29 13.54 10.96
C ARG A 12 -0.84 13.99 10.83
N PHE A 13 0.09 13.19 11.36
CA PHE A 13 1.51 13.52 11.38
C PHE A 13 2.36 12.58 10.51
N ASP A 14 1.90 11.34 10.26
CA ASP A 14 2.64 10.35 9.48
C ASP A 14 1.69 9.50 8.60
N LEU A 15 1.23 10.08 7.49
CA LEU A 15 0.46 9.36 6.47
C LEU A 15 1.43 8.57 5.58
N PRO A 16 1.27 7.23 5.45
CA PRO A 16 2.05 6.45 4.50
C PRO A 16 1.83 6.96 3.07
N VAL A 17 2.91 7.30 2.37
CA VAL A 17 2.86 7.79 0.99
C VAL A 17 3.64 6.87 0.04
N LEU A 18 3.11 6.70 -1.16
CA LEU A 18 3.77 6.14 -2.34
C LEU A 18 3.83 7.20 -3.44
N GLY A 19 4.95 7.30 -4.12
CA GLY A 19 5.15 8.15 -5.30
C GLY A 19 6.09 7.48 -6.29
N LEU A 20 6.26 8.07 -7.47
CA LEU A 20 7.05 7.48 -8.57
C LEU A 20 8.48 7.13 -8.15
N ASP A 21 9.08 7.89 -7.24
CA ASP A 21 10.43 7.65 -6.71
C ASP A 21 10.53 6.36 -5.87
N THR A 22 9.40 5.79 -5.47
CA THR A 22 9.36 4.49 -4.78
C THR A 22 9.67 3.35 -5.75
N LEU A 23 9.31 3.47 -7.03
CA LEU A 23 9.42 2.39 -8.01
C LEU A 23 10.89 1.95 -8.26
N PRO A 24 11.85 2.86 -8.49
CA PRO A 24 13.27 2.48 -8.62
C PRO A 24 13.84 1.82 -7.36
N VAL A 25 13.35 2.19 -6.18
CA VAL A 25 13.77 1.56 -4.92
C VAL A 25 13.29 0.11 -4.86
N LEU A 26 12.03 -0.13 -5.24
CA LEU A 26 11.43 -1.46 -5.28
C LEU A 26 12.10 -2.34 -6.33
N GLU A 27 12.40 -1.79 -7.51
CA GLU A 27 13.13 -2.48 -8.57
C GLU A 27 14.53 -2.88 -8.13
N ARG A 28 15.31 -1.95 -7.56
CA ARG A 28 16.65 -2.25 -7.02
C ARG A 28 16.63 -3.29 -5.90
N ALA A 29 15.53 -3.36 -5.15
CA ALA A 29 15.32 -4.36 -4.11
C ALA A 29 14.88 -5.73 -4.67
N GLY A 30 14.67 -5.87 -5.98
CA GLY A 30 14.15 -7.09 -6.61
C GLY A 30 12.72 -7.41 -6.19
N ALA A 31 11.93 -6.40 -5.82
CA ALA A 31 10.57 -6.61 -5.35
C ALA A 31 9.60 -6.82 -6.51
N CYS A 32 8.92 -7.97 -6.54
CA CYS A 32 7.87 -8.26 -7.52
C CYS A 32 6.46 -7.91 -7.02
N VAL A 33 6.30 -7.67 -5.70
CA VAL A 33 5.00 -7.35 -5.07
C VAL A 33 5.14 -6.24 -4.05
N LEU A 34 4.24 -5.25 -4.11
CA LEU A 34 4.00 -4.23 -3.11
C LEU A 34 2.59 -4.40 -2.52
N ALA A 35 2.51 -4.76 -1.23
CA ALA A 35 1.25 -4.81 -0.50
C ALA A 35 1.11 -3.59 0.43
N LEU A 36 -0.07 -2.97 0.46
CA LEU A 36 -0.42 -1.82 1.29
C LEU A 36 -1.79 -1.98 1.95
N GLU A 37 -2.03 -1.28 3.05
CA GLU A 37 -3.36 -1.22 3.68
C GLU A 37 -4.30 -0.29 2.89
N ALA A 38 -5.47 -0.80 2.52
CA ALA A 38 -6.50 -0.05 1.83
C ALA A 38 -6.99 1.13 2.70
N GLY A 39 -7.10 2.32 2.10
CA GLY A 39 -7.58 3.52 2.78
C GLY A 39 -6.60 4.17 3.76
N LYS A 40 -5.42 3.56 3.99
CA LYS A 40 -4.40 4.06 4.93
C LYS A 40 -3.11 4.52 4.24
N THR A 41 -3.02 4.43 2.91
CA THR A 41 -1.85 4.84 2.13
C THR A 41 -2.27 5.79 1.01
N LEU A 42 -1.59 6.93 0.90
CA LEU A 42 -1.76 7.87 -0.21
C LEU A 42 -0.83 7.49 -1.37
N ILE A 43 -1.34 7.50 -2.59
CA ILE A 43 -0.53 7.29 -3.80
C ILE A 43 -0.59 8.58 -4.63
N PHE A 44 0.56 9.23 -4.79
CA PHE A 44 0.72 10.35 -5.72
C PHE A 44 0.74 9.87 -7.16
N ASP A 45 0.06 10.61 -8.04
CA ASP A 45 -0.08 10.29 -9.46
C ASP A 45 -0.45 8.82 -9.70
N ARG A 46 -1.50 8.35 -9.00
CA ARG A 46 -1.89 6.93 -8.93
C ARG A 46 -1.88 6.22 -10.28
N GLU A 47 -2.43 6.84 -11.32
CA GLU A 47 -2.48 6.23 -12.65
C GLU A 47 -1.08 6.01 -13.24
N GLU A 48 -0.21 7.02 -13.18
CA GLU A 48 1.17 6.92 -13.64
C GLU A 48 1.99 5.95 -12.80
N PHE A 49 1.76 5.93 -11.47
CA PHE A 49 2.39 4.98 -10.56
C PHE A 49 2.05 3.54 -10.94
N LEU A 50 0.77 3.23 -11.14
CA LEU A 50 0.32 1.89 -11.52
C LEU A 50 0.83 1.50 -12.90
N ARG A 51 0.79 2.42 -13.88
CA ARG A 51 1.33 2.18 -15.23
C ARG A 51 2.81 1.81 -15.22
N ARG A 52 3.62 2.52 -14.44
CA ARG A 52 5.05 2.22 -14.30
C ARG A 52 5.31 0.96 -13.47
N ALA A 53 4.52 0.72 -12.43
CA ALA A 53 4.59 -0.50 -11.65
C ALA A 53 4.35 -1.74 -12.54
N ASP A 54 3.33 -1.70 -13.39
CA ASP A 54 3.05 -2.77 -14.36
C ASP A 54 4.21 -2.94 -15.35
N ALA A 55 4.76 -1.84 -15.89
CA ALA A 55 5.87 -1.88 -16.85
C ALA A 55 7.14 -2.55 -16.28
N GLN A 56 7.35 -2.51 -14.96
CA GLN A 56 8.47 -3.15 -14.28
C GLN A 56 8.11 -4.50 -13.62
N ASN A 57 6.94 -5.09 -13.96
CA ASN A 57 6.43 -6.35 -13.39
C ASN A 57 6.23 -6.32 -11.86
N LEU A 58 5.86 -5.16 -11.30
CA LEU A 58 5.52 -5.00 -9.88
C LEU A 58 4.00 -5.08 -9.68
N SER A 59 3.53 -6.14 -9.02
CA SER A 59 2.13 -6.22 -8.58
C SER A 59 1.87 -5.32 -7.37
N VAL A 60 0.83 -4.49 -7.43
CA VAL A 60 0.42 -3.61 -6.32
C VAL A 60 -0.92 -4.08 -5.76
N VAL A 61 -0.95 -4.42 -4.48
CA VAL A 61 -2.14 -4.99 -3.81
C VAL A 61 -2.52 -4.15 -2.60
N ALA A 62 -3.80 -3.76 -2.53
CA ALA A 62 -4.39 -3.12 -1.36
C ALA A 62 -5.20 -4.15 -0.55
N VAL A 63 -4.84 -4.33 0.72
CA VAL A 63 -5.52 -5.26 1.64
C VAL A 63 -6.43 -4.45 2.56
N ALA A 64 -7.72 -4.77 2.56
CA ALA A 64 -8.68 -4.21 3.49
C ALA A 64 -8.67 -5.02 4.80
N GLU A 65 -8.86 -4.35 5.93
CA GLU A 65 -9.16 -5.03 7.20
C GLU A 65 -10.54 -5.69 7.06
N GLU A 66 -10.60 -7.01 7.20
CA GLU A 66 -11.85 -7.74 7.18
C GLU A 66 -12.65 -7.39 8.44
N SER A 67 -13.81 -6.76 8.26
CA SER A 67 -14.72 -6.47 9.37
C SER A 67 -15.28 -7.80 9.86
N VAL A 68 -14.75 -8.33 10.97
CA VAL A 68 -15.39 -9.40 11.71
C VAL A 68 -16.75 -8.87 12.18
N VAL A 69 -17.81 -9.23 11.47
CA VAL A 69 -19.18 -9.07 11.96
C VAL A 69 -19.26 -9.96 13.20
N LYS A 70 -19.17 -9.36 14.39
CA LYS A 70 -19.45 -10.05 15.65
C LYS A 70 -20.89 -10.54 15.57
N GLY A 71 -21.08 -11.82 15.25
CA GLY A 71 -22.38 -12.46 15.28
C GLY A 71 -23.01 -12.25 16.65
N HIS A 72 -24.09 -11.49 16.69
CA HIS A 72 -25.00 -11.43 17.82
C HIS A 72 -25.61 -12.84 17.95
N ARG A 73 -25.09 -13.63 18.88
CA ARG A 73 -25.69 -14.90 19.25
C ARG A 73 -26.84 -14.58 20.22
N PRO A 74 -28.09 -14.99 19.91
CA PRO A 74 -29.21 -14.85 20.84
C PRO A 74 -29.00 -15.69 22.10
#